data_AF-A0A2H5V3R2-F1
#
_entry.id   AF-A0A2H5V3R2-F1
#
_cell.length_a   1.000
_cell.length_b   1.000
_cell.length_c   1.000
_cell.angle_alpha   90.00
_cell.angle_beta   90.00
_cell.angle_gamma   90.00
#
_symmetry.space_group_name_H-M   'P 1'
#
loop_
_entity.id
_entity.type
_entity.pdbx_description
1 polymer ?
#
loop_
_entity_poly.entity_id
_entity_poly.type
_entity_poly.pdbx_seq_one_letter_code
_entity_poly.pdbx_strand_id
1 'polypeptide(L)'
;MAYMMVGGVPSYLQVSARYRSIRELVEREFLDQNGYFYREPYFLLAEELRGPRNYFLILAAIASGNSTTNGIANYVGMETRKIFPYLEQLSLLGLVERKVLLMTREKRGRYFIRENALISWFNLCYRKVSQIELGIASYNENEIKEILGKAFERLALHYIPILSPFRVDTVGNWWPGT
;
A
#
# COMPACT_ATOMS: atom_id res chain seq x y z
N MET A 1 3.08 -14.24 8.62
CA MET A 1 2.98 -12.78 8.87
C MET A 1 3.75 -11.95 7.84
N ALA A 2 5.00 -12.28 7.48
CA ALA A 2 5.74 -11.57 6.41
C ALA A 2 4.94 -11.42 5.10
N TYR A 3 4.21 -12.47 4.69
CA TYR A 3 3.27 -12.44 3.55
C TYR A 3 2.28 -11.25 3.57
N MET A 4 1.81 -10.82 4.74
CA MET A 4 0.90 -9.67 4.84
C MET A 4 1.57 -8.36 4.44
N MET A 5 2.88 -8.25 4.68
CA MET A 5 3.67 -7.07 4.32
C MET A 5 4.17 -7.13 2.89
N VAL A 6 4.67 -8.28 2.45
CA VAL A 6 5.35 -8.38 1.15
C VAL A 6 4.44 -8.90 0.03
N GLY A 7 3.37 -9.62 0.37
CA GLY A 7 2.46 -10.21 -0.62
C GLY A 7 2.98 -11.54 -1.18
N GLY A 8 2.50 -11.92 -2.36
CA GLY A 8 2.74 -13.23 -2.98
C GLY A 8 3.78 -13.29 -4.08
N VAL A 9 4.52 -12.21 -4.33
CA VAL A 9 5.56 -12.19 -5.37
C VAL A 9 6.70 -13.13 -4.96
N PRO A 10 7.11 -14.10 -5.80
CA PRO A 10 8.10 -15.11 -5.41
C PRO A 10 9.44 -14.54 -4.95
N SER A 11 9.97 -13.52 -5.63
CA SER A 11 11.22 -12.85 -5.24
C SER A 11 11.11 -12.20 -3.86
N TYR A 12 9.99 -11.53 -3.57
CA TYR A 12 9.74 -10.93 -2.26
C TYR A 12 9.65 -11.98 -1.15
N LEU A 13 9.05 -13.13 -1.45
CA LEU A 13 8.98 -14.25 -0.51
C LEU A 13 10.37 -14.82 -0.21
N GLN A 14 11.21 -15.01 -1.23
CA GLN A 14 12.60 -15.44 -1.06
C GLN A 14 13.40 -14.46 -0.19
N VAL A 15 13.26 -13.16 -0.44
CA VAL A 15 13.87 -12.11 0.38
C VAL A 15 13.41 -12.22 1.82
N SER A 16 12.10 -12.31 2.05
CA SER A 16 11.51 -12.36 3.38
C SER A 16 11.84 -13.64 4.16
N ALA A 17 12.05 -14.76 3.46
CA ALA A 17 12.38 -16.06 4.06
C ALA A 17 13.78 -16.09 4.69
N ARG A 18 14.64 -15.11 4.38
CA ARG A 18 15.97 -14.96 5.01
C ARG A 18 15.89 -14.56 6.48
N TYR A 19 14.73 -14.08 6.95
CA TYR A 19 14.56 -13.48 8.26
C TYR A 19 13.60 -14.30 9.13
N ARG A 20 13.94 -14.43 10.43
CA ARG A 20 13.12 -15.22 11.37
C ARG A 20 12.01 -14.40 12.04
N SER A 21 12.12 -13.08 12.01
CA SER A 21 11.15 -12.18 12.63
C SER A 21 10.77 -11.02 11.70
N ILE A 22 9.56 -10.47 11.89
CA ILE A 22 9.11 -9.26 11.17
C ILE A 22 9.99 -8.07 11.52
N ARG A 23 10.43 -7.97 12.79
CA ARG A 23 11.35 -6.94 13.25
C ARG A 23 12.61 -6.91 12.38
N GLU A 24 13.26 -8.05 12.27
CA GLU A 24 14.50 -8.19 11.50
C GLU A 24 14.27 -7.89 10.01
N LEU A 25 13.16 -8.38 9.44
CA LEU A 25 12.76 -8.06 8.07
C LEU A 25 12.60 -6.54 7.87
N VAL A 26 11.92 -5.86 8.78
CA VAL A 26 11.66 -4.41 8.69
C VAL A 26 12.96 -3.63 8.80
N GLU A 27 13.76 -3.92 9.83
CA GLU A 27 15.03 -3.22 10.08
C GLU A 27 16.01 -3.42 8.91
N ARG A 28 16.11 -4.62 8.36
CA ARG A 28 17.11 -4.96 7.33
C ARG A 28 16.68 -4.69 5.90
N GLU A 29 15.39 -4.77 5.58
CA GLU A 29 14.92 -4.69 4.20
C GLU A 29 14.06 -3.45 3.90
N PHE A 30 13.40 -2.87 4.90
CA PHE A 30 12.58 -1.65 4.72
C PHE A 30 13.24 -0.39 5.27
N LEU A 31 13.94 -0.48 6.42
CA LEU A 31 14.54 0.68 7.10
C LEU A 31 16.06 0.78 6.92
N ASP A 32 16.61 0.03 5.97
CA ASP A 32 18.00 0.11 5.54
C ASP A 32 18.03 0.63 4.09
N GLN A 33 18.88 1.61 3.80
CA GLN A 33 19.08 2.14 2.45
C GLN A 33 19.54 1.07 1.45
N ASN A 34 20.21 0.02 1.95
CA ASN A 34 20.65 -1.14 1.20
C ASN A 34 19.61 -2.27 1.17
N GLY A 35 18.48 -2.10 1.84
CA GLY A 35 17.36 -3.02 1.83
C GLY A 35 16.76 -3.18 0.44
N TYR A 36 16.38 -4.40 0.10
CA TYR A 36 15.70 -4.75 -1.13
C TYR A 36 14.38 -3.97 -1.23
N PHE A 37 13.52 -4.07 -0.22
CA PHE A 37 12.21 -3.42 -0.25
C PHE A 37 12.31 -1.90 -0.20
N TYR A 38 13.31 -1.34 0.49
CA TYR A 38 13.53 0.10 0.50
C TYR A 38 13.71 0.67 -0.91
N ARG A 39 14.51 0.00 -1.76
CA ARG A 39 14.78 0.47 -3.11
C ARG A 39 13.68 0.15 -4.12
N GLU A 40 12.86 -0.86 -3.83
CA GLU A 40 11.86 -1.41 -4.77
C GLU A 40 11.00 -0.33 -5.45
N PRO A 41 10.34 0.61 -4.75
CA PRO A 41 9.46 1.58 -5.43
C PRO A 41 10.23 2.55 -6.33
N TYR A 42 11.49 2.82 -6.02
CA TYR A 42 12.31 3.69 -6.86
C TYR A 42 12.62 3.00 -8.18
N PHE A 43 12.97 1.71 -8.17
CA PHE A 43 13.16 0.94 -9.41
C PHE A 43 11.84 0.82 -10.19
N LEU A 44 10.78 0.38 -9.52
CA LEU A 44 9.47 0.15 -10.12
C LEU A 44 8.89 1.42 -10.78
N LEU A 45 9.10 2.59 -10.18
CA LEU A 45 8.60 3.86 -10.72
C LEU A 45 9.58 4.56 -11.67
N ALA A 46 10.90 4.41 -11.48
CA ALA A 46 11.88 5.05 -12.36
C ALA A 46 11.96 4.39 -13.74
N GLU A 47 11.73 3.08 -13.82
CA GLU A 47 11.72 2.35 -15.10
C GLU A 47 10.49 2.72 -15.95
N GLU A 48 9.35 2.97 -15.31
CA GLU A 48 8.05 3.08 -16.00
C GLU A 48 7.55 4.52 -16.20
N LEU A 49 8.06 5.52 -15.45
CA LEU A 49 7.41 6.84 -15.37
C LEU A 49 8.38 8.04 -15.51
N ARG A 50 8.06 8.96 -16.44
CA ARG A 50 8.69 10.29 -16.49
C ARG A 50 8.05 11.20 -15.42
N GLY A 51 8.86 11.73 -14.50
CA GLY A 51 8.41 12.65 -13.43
C GLY A 51 7.81 11.94 -12.20
N PRO A 52 8.61 11.15 -11.46
CA PRO A 52 8.11 10.21 -10.45
C PRO A 52 7.43 10.87 -9.25
N ARG A 53 7.69 12.15 -8.96
CA ARG A 53 7.23 12.82 -7.72
C ARG A 53 5.72 12.77 -7.53
N ASN A 54 4.94 13.08 -8.57
CA ASN A 54 3.47 13.12 -8.45
C ASN A 54 2.88 11.71 -8.33
N TYR A 55 3.43 10.74 -9.04
CA TYR A 55 3.06 9.33 -8.88
C TYR A 55 3.34 8.83 -7.46
N PHE A 56 4.51 9.17 -6.92
CA PHE A 56 4.90 8.84 -5.56
C PHE A 56 3.93 9.44 -4.53
N LEU A 57 3.58 10.72 -4.68
CA LEU A 57 2.61 11.39 -3.80
C LEU A 57 1.22 10.79 -3.88
N ILE A 58 0.76 10.39 -5.07
CA ILE A 58 -0.54 9.74 -5.27
C ILE A 58 -0.54 8.36 -4.61
N LEU A 59 0.51 7.56 -4.79
CA LEU A 59 0.64 6.27 -4.14
C LEU A 59 0.70 6.42 -2.61
N ALA A 60 1.44 7.41 -2.10
CA ALA A 60 1.46 7.73 -0.67
C ALA A 60 0.06 8.08 -0.14
N ALA A 61 -0.72 8.89 -0.89
CA ALA A 61 -2.10 9.22 -0.54
C ALA A 61 -2.98 7.98 -0.44
N ILE A 62 -2.88 7.07 -1.42
CA ILE A 62 -3.68 5.83 -1.44
C ILE A 62 -3.26 4.90 -0.31
N ALA A 63 -1.95 4.73 -0.08
CA ALA A 63 -1.41 3.92 1.00
C ALA A 63 -1.84 4.42 2.40
N SER A 64 -2.02 5.74 2.54
CA SER A 64 -2.53 6.35 3.77
C SER A 64 -4.06 6.23 3.94
N GLY A 65 -4.77 5.63 2.98
CA GLY A 65 -6.21 5.38 3.05
C GLY A 65 -7.08 6.29 2.17
N ASN A 66 -6.51 7.25 1.43
CA ASN A 66 -7.28 8.07 0.50
C ASN A 66 -7.64 7.26 -0.74
N SER A 67 -8.88 6.78 -0.79
CA SER A 67 -9.35 5.89 -1.86
C SER A 67 -10.22 6.59 -2.91
N THR A 68 -10.65 7.83 -2.69
CA THR A 68 -11.46 8.59 -3.66
C THR A 68 -10.60 9.57 -4.46
N THR A 69 -10.95 9.85 -5.72
CA THR A 69 -10.19 10.82 -6.53
C THR A 69 -10.07 12.18 -5.84
N ASN A 70 -11.14 12.66 -5.20
CA ASN A 70 -11.12 13.93 -4.47
C ASN A 70 -10.24 13.87 -3.21
N GLY A 71 -10.28 12.77 -2.44
CA GLY A 71 -9.40 12.61 -1.28
C GLY A 71 -7.93 12.59 -1.68
N ILE A 72 -7.60 11.86 -2.76
CA ILE A 72 -6.25 11.81 -3.32
C ILE A 72 -5.82 13.21 -3.81
N ALA A 73 -6.67 13.90 -4.57
CA ALA A 73 -6.39 15.24 -5.07
C ALA A 73 -6.11 16.24 -3.94
N ASN A 74 -6.94 16.21 -2.90
CA ASN A 74 -6.77 17.05 -1.71
C ASN A 74 -5.47 16.72 -0.96
N TYR A 75 -5.15 15.43 -0.79
CA TYR A 75 -3.92 15.01 -0.12
C TYR A 75 -2.66 15.49 -0.86
N VAL A 76 -2.67 15.40 -2.19
CA VAL A 76 -1.51 15.77 -3.03
C VAL A 76 -1.46 17.29 -3.30
N GLY A 77 -2.53 18.03 -3.02
CA GLY A 77 -2.62 19.46 -3.29
C GLY A 77 -2.78 19.78 -4.79
N MET A 78 -3.50 18.93 -5.52
CA MET A 78 -3.73 19.06 -6.96
C MET A 78 -5.22 19.14 -7.28
N GLU A 79 -5.57 19.75 -8.40
CA GLU A 79 -6.94 19.70 -8.92
C GLU A 79 -7.32 18.26 -9.32
N THR A 80 -8.55 17.84 -9.02
CA THR A 80 -9.05 16.49 -9.35
C THR A 80 -8.84 16.13 -10.83
N ARG A 81 -9.04 17.09 -11.75
CA ARG A 81 -8.83 16.88 -13.20
C ARG A 81 -7.40 16.49 -13.55
N LYS A 82 -6.41 17.04 -12.83
CA LYS A 82 -4.98 16.78 -13.05
C LYS A 82 -4.53 15.43 -12.49
N ILE A 83 -5.30 14.82 -11.58
CA ILE A 83 -5.00 13.51 -10.98
C ILE A 83 -5.38 12.35 -11.90
N PHE A 84 -6.44 12.49 -12.72
CA PHE A 84 -6.94 11.40 -13.57
C PHE A 84 -5.86 10.74 -14.44
N PRO A 85 -5.01 11.47 -15.19
CA PRO A 85 -3.99 10.84 -16.03
C PRO A 85 -2.99 10.00 -15.22
N TYR A 86 -2.64 10.43 -14.00
CA TYR A 86 -1.74 9.66 -13.13
C TYR A 86 -2.41 8.37 -12.65
N LEU A 87 -3.68 8.42 -12.25
CA LEU A 87 -4.42 7.24 -11.80
C LEU A 87 -4.65 6.25 -12.94
N GLU A 88 -4.92 6.72 -14.16
CA GLU A 88 -5.01 5.88 -15.34
C GLU A 88 -3.67 5.19 -15.63
N GLN A 89 -2.56 5.94 -15.63
CA GLN A 89 -1.24 5.37 -15.87
C GLN A 89 -0.85 4.35 -14.78
N LEU A 90 -1.08 4.66 -13.49
CA LEU A 90 -0.83 3.70 -12.40
C LEU A 90 -1.72 2.45 -12.49
N SER A 91 -2.93 2.60 -13.04
CA SER A 91 -3.82 1.46 -13.30
C SER A 91 -3.34 0.61 -14.47
N LEU A 92 -2.86 1.25 -15.54
CA LEU A 92 -2.30 0.59 -16.71
C LEU A 92 -1.06 -0.23 -16.35
N LEU A 93 -0.18 0.32 -15.50
CA LEU A 93 0.99 -0.37 -14.95
C LEU A 93 0.61 -1.47 -13.94
N GLY A 94 -0.66 -1.60 -13.58
CA GLY A 94 -1.12 -2.60 -12.62
C GLY A 94 -0.67 -2.34 -11.18
N LEU A 95 -0.25 -1.11 -10.85
CA LEU A 95 0.13 -0.71 -9.49
C LEU A 95 -1.08 -0.33 -8.65
N VAL A 96 -2.08 0.27 -9.30
CA VAL A 96 -3.34 0.68 -8.69
C VAL A 96 -4.51 -0.04 -9.37
N GLU A 97 -5.53 -0.40 -8.61
CA GLU A 97 -6.79 -0.91 -9.13
C GLU A 97 -7.94 0.05 -8.77
N ARG A 98 -8.86 0.22 -9.73
CA ARG A 98 -10.12 0.94 -9.51
C ARG A 98 -11.26 -0.06 -9.28
N LYS A 99 -11.83 -0.04 -8.08
CA LYS A 99 -12.98 -0.88 -7.70
C LYS A 99 -14.21 -0.03 -7.43
N VAL A 100 -15.38 -0.45 -7.91
CA VAL A 100 -16.65 0.12 -7.46
C VAL A 100 -17.11 -0.73 -6.28
N LEU A 101 -17.30 -0.09 -5.12
CA LEU A 101 -17.82 -0.81 -3.96
C LEU A 101 -19.29 -1.13 -4.22
N LEU A 102 -19.63 -2.42 -4.20
CA LEU A 102 -21.01 -2.90 -4.38
C LEU A 102 -21.96 -2.38 -3.28
N MET A 103 -21.41 -1.91 -2.16
CA MET A 103 -22.12 -1.63 -0.90
C MET A 103 -22.42 -0.14 -0.69
N THR A 104 -21.94 0.76 -1.56
CA THR A 104 -22.19 2.20 -1.43
C THR A 104 -23.14 2.68 -2.51
N ARG A 105 -24.16 3.49 -2.14
CA ARG A 105 -25.05 4.17 -3.11
C ARG A 105 -24.28 5.01 -4.14
N GLU A 106 -23.08 5.46 -3.78
CA GLU A 106 -22.16 6.11 -4.70
C GLU A 106 -21.53 5.11 -5.67
N LYS A 107 -21.84 5.24 -6.97
CA LYS A 107 -21.16 4.55 -8.08
C LYS A 107 -19.71 5.02 -8.29
N ARG A 108 -19.13 5.74 -7.33
CA ARG A 108 -17.80 6.34 -7.46
C ARG A 108 -16.73 5.28 -7.23
N GLY A 109 -15.91 5.06 -8.24
CA GLY A 109 -14.79 4.12 -8.14
C GLY A 109 -13.79 4.57 -7.09
N ARG A 110 -13.30 3.61 -6.32
CA ARG A 110 -12.23 3.76 -5.33
C ARG A 110 -10.93 3.15 -5.85
N TYR A 111 -9.82 3.75 -5.47
CA TYR A 111 -8.48 3.36 -5.89
C TYR A 111 -7.74 2.67 -4.74
N PHE A 112 -7.08 1.56 -5.05
CA PHE A 112 -6.31 0.77 -4.09
C PHE A 112 -4.98 0.37 -4.72
N ILE A 113 -3.90 0.35 -3.94
CA ILE A 113 -2.64 -0.23 -4.38
C ILE A 113 -2.77 -1.76 -4.39
N ARG A 114 -2.30 -2.39 -5.46
CA ARG A 114 -2.40 -3.85 -5.62
C ARG A 114 -1.37 -4.61 -4.80
N GLU A 115 -0.16 -4.07 -4.67
CA GLU A 115 0.95 -4.75 -4.00
C GLU A 115 1.07 -4.41 -2.52
N ASN A 116 1.09 -5.45 -1.68
CA ASN A 116 1.28 -5.30 -0.24
C ASN A 116 2.64 -4.67 0.08
N ALA A 117 3.71 -5.03 -0.66
CA ALA A 117 5.04 -4.50 -0.45
C ALA A 117 5.08 -2.97 -0.61
N LEU A 118 4.44 -2.44 -1.66
CA LEU A 118 4.30 -1.00 -1.87
C LEU A 118 3.49 -0.34 -0.74
N ILE A 119 2.37 -0.93 -0.32
CA ILE A 119 1.58 -0.39 0.80
C ILE A 119 2.42 -0.33 2.08
N SER A 120 3.16 -1.39 2.39
CA SER A 120 4.04 -1.46 3.56
C SER A 120 5.15 -0.43 3.47
N TRP A 121 5.77 -0.28 2.29
CA TRP A 121 6.80 0.71 2.05
C TRP A 121 6.29 2.14 2.28
N PHE A 122 5.15 2.52 1.70
CA PHE A 122 4.62 3.87 1.86
C PHE A 122 4.22 4.19 3.31
N ASN A 123 3.82 3.18 4.08
CA ASN A 123 3.49 3.37 5.50
C ASN A 123 4.71 3.35 6.43
N LEU A 124 5.81 2.68 6.06
CA LEU A 124 7.02 2.59 6.89
C LEU A 124 8.11 3.58 6.49
N CYS A 125 8.43 3.62 5.20
CA CYS A 125 9.64 4.26 4.68
C CYS A 125 9.37 5.71 4.29
N TYR A 126 8.20 6.00 3.70
CA TYR A 126 7.95 7.29 3.05
C TYR A 126 8.21 8.52 3.92
N ARG A 127 7.75 8.49 5.19
CA ARG A 127 7.98 9.60 6.15
C ARG A 127 9.37 9.58 6.80
N LYS A 128 10.15 8.52 6.58
CA LYS A 128 11.43 8.24 7.24
C LYS A 128 12.60 8.16 6.25
N VAL A 129 12.41 8.46 4.97
CA VAL A 129 13.45 8.39 3.91
C VAL A 129 14.77 9.00 4.39
N SER A 130 14.76 10.26 4.86
CA SER A 130 15.98 10.91 5.34
C SER A 130 16.60 10.23 6.57
N GLN A 131 15.80 9.64 7.45
CA GLN A 131 16.32 8.89 8.61
C GLN A 131 16.93 7.56 8.17
N ILE A 132 16.36 6.92 7.14
CA ILE A 132 16.85 5.66 6.57
C ILE A 132 18.20 5.89 5.88
N GLU A 133 18.32 6.95 5.10
CA GLU A 133 19.57 7.36 4.45
C GLU A 133 20.68 7.67 5.47
N LEU A 134 20.32 8.21 6.63
CA LEU A 134 21.24 8.47 7.73
C LEU A 134 21.51 7.24 8.63
N GLY A 135 20.83 6.11 8.40
CA GLY A 135 20.97 4.89 9.19
C GLY A 135 20.45 5.00 10.64
N ILE A 136 19.58 5.97 10.91
CA ILE A 136 19.01 6.24 12.25
C ILE A 136 17.51 5.93 12.33
N ALA A 137 16.91 5.46 11.23
CA ALA A 137 15.50 5.13 11.20
C ALA A 137 15.17 3.97 12.15
N SER A 138 14.03 4.10 12.82
CA SER A 138 13.46 3.04 13.64
C SER A 138 11.95 2.97 13.43
N TYR A 139 11.34 1.88 13.87
CA TYR A 139 9.89 1.72 13.89
C TYR A 139 9.39 1.59 15.33
N ASN A 140 8.14 2.01 15.54
CA ASN A 140 7.37 1.69 16.73
C ASN A 140 6.56 0.41 16.45
N GLU A 141 6.52 -0.52 17.41
CA GLU A 141 5.69 -1.74 17.34
C GLU A 141 4.22 -1.46 16.95
N ASN A 142 3.68 -0.31 17.34
CA ASN A 142 2.33 0.09 16.94
C ASN A 142 2.21 0.36 15.42
N GLU A 143 3.25 0.87 14.76
CA GLU A 143 3.26 1.07 13.29
C GLU A 143 3.14 -0.28 12.58
N ILE A 144 3.87 -1.29 13.05
CA ILE A 144 3.80 -2.65 12.49
C ILE A 144 2.43 -3.27 12.73
N LYS A 145 1.89 -3.15 13.93
CA LYS A 145 0.54 -3.64 14.25
C LYS A 145 -0.52 -3.00 13.36
N GLU A 146 -0.44 -1.69 13.13
CA GLU A 146 -1.39 -0.99 12.26
C GLU A 146 -1.30 -1.48 10.80
N ILE A 147 -0.10 -1.63 10.27
CA ILE A 147 0.12 -2.14 8.90
C ILE A 147 -0.41 -3.56 8.77
N LEU A 148 -0.07 -4.44 9.71
CA LEU A 148 -0.53 -5.82 9.72
C LEU A 148 -2.05 -5.90 9.92
N GLY A 149 -2.64 -5.04 10.76
CA GLY A 149 -4.08 -4.96 10.96
C GLY A 149 -4.82 -4.58 9.68
N LYS A 150 -4.37 -3.51 9.00
CA LYS A 150 -4.91 -3.10 7.70
C LYS A 150 -4.72 -4.16 6.62
N ALA A 151 -3.58 -4.85 6.61
CA ALA A 151 -3.32 -5.95 5.66
C ALA A 151 -4.21 -7.16 5.94
N PHE A 152 -4.41 -7.52 7.21
CA PHE A 152 -5.31 -8.57 7.62
C PHE A 152 -6.75 -8.26 7.23
N GLU A 153 -7.24 -7.04 7.52
CA GLU A 153 -8.58 -6.60 7.14
C GLU A 153 -8.81 -6.76 5.63
N ARG A 154 -7.88 -6.26 4.80
CA ARG A 154 -7.96 -6.42 3.34
C ARG A 154 -8.01 -7.88 2.90
N LEU A 155 -7.16 -8.74 3.48
CA LEU A 155 -7.14 -10.16 3.15
C LEU A 155 -8.44 -10.84 3.60
N ALA A 156 -8.91 -10.57 4.81
CA ALA A 156 -10.16 -11.11 5.33
C ALA A 156 -11.34 -10.71 4.42
N LEU A 157 -11.48 -9.44 4.07
CA LEU A 157 -12.51 -8.96 3.16
C LEU A 157 -12.42 -9.61 1.76
N HIS A 158 -11.21 -9.91 1.28
CA HIS A 158 -11.01 -10.60 0.01
C HIS A 158 -11.44 -12.07 0.06
N TYR A 159 -11.12 -12.78 1.14
CA TYR A 159 -11.37 -14.22 1.26
C TYR A 159 -12.72 -14.59 1.86
N ILE A 160 -13.38 -13.70 2.62
CA ILE A 160 -14.70 -13.98 3.22
C ILE A 160 -15.73 -14.44 2.17
N PRO A 161 -15.86 -13.80 0.99
CA PRO A 161 -16.80 -14.26 -0.04
C PRO A 161 -16.48 -15.65 -0.60
N ILE A 162 -15.21 -16.08 -0.52
CA ILE A 162 -14.70 -17.36 -1.05
C ILE A 162 -14.86 -18.47 -0.01
N LEU A 163 -14.56 -18.17 1.25
CA LEU A 163 -14.50 -19.13 2.35
C LEU A 163 -15.82 -19.26 3.11
N SER A 164 -16.75 -18.33 2.94
CA SER A 164 -18.03 -18.38 3.62
C SER A 164 -18.90 -19.52 3.08
N PRO A 165 -19.42 -20.41 3.94
CA PRO A 165 -20.39 -21.45 3.53
C PRO A 165 -21.75 -20.88 3.14
N PHE A 166 -21.96 -19.57 3.32
CA PHE A 166 -23.16 -18.83 2.91
C PHE A 166 -22.79 -17.72 1.94
N ARG A 167 -23.71 -17.38 1.04
CA ARG A 167 -23.55 -16.24 0.13
C ARG A 167 -23.41 -14.96 0.96
N VAL A 168 -22.21 -14.38 0.96
CA VAL A 168 -21.96 -13.10 1.65
C VAL A 168 -22.16 -11.99 0.65
N ASP A 169 -23.36 -11.41 0.67
CA ASP A 169 -23.71 -10.32 -0.25
C ASP A 169 -23.05 -8.99 0.15
N THR A 170 -22.65 -8.84 1.43
CA THR A 170 -22.11 -7.58 2.00
C THR A 170 -21.07 -7.86 3.10
N VAL A 171 -19.89 -7.20 3.04
CA VAL A 171 -18.86 -7.15 4.09
C VAL A 171 -18.30 -5.74 4.18
N GLY A 172 -18.53 -5.05 5.29
CA GLY A 172 -18.06 -3.68 5.51
C GLY A 172 -17.76 -3.41 6.98
N ASN A 173 -17.26 -2.21 7.28
CA ASN A 173 -16.91 -1.83 8.64
C ASN A 173 -18.17 -1.64 9.48
N TRP A 174 -18.31 -2.47 10.53
CA TRP A 174 -19.43 -2.40 11.47
C TRP A 174 -19.21 -1.33 12.56
N TRP A 175 -17.97 -0.85 12.71
CA TRP A 175 -17.60 0.22 13.62
C TRP A 175 -17.38 1.52 12.84
N PRO A 176 -18.04 2.64 13.19
CA PRO A 176 -17.58 3.96 12.77
C PRO A 176 -16.22 4.17 13.41
N GLY A 177 -15.17 4.40 12.61
CA GLY A 177 -13.83 4.70 13.13
C GLY A 177 -13.89 5.89 14.08
N THR A 178 -13.31 5.71 15.27
CA THR A 178 -12.95 6.79 16.20
C THR A 178 -11.97 7.75 15.56
#